data_AF-A0A1E5WL77-F1
#
_entry.id   AF-A0A1E5WL77-F1
#
_cell.length_a   1.000
_cell.length_b   1.000
_cell.length_c   1.000
_cell.angle_alpha   90.00
_cell.angle_beta   90.00
_cell.angle_gamma   90.00
#
_symmetry.space_group_name_H-M   'P 1'
#
loop_
_entity.id
_entity.type
_entity.pdbx_description
1 polymer ?
#
loop_
_entity_poly.entity_id
_entity_poly.type
_entity_poly.pdbx_seq_one_letter_code
_entity_poly.pdbx_strand_id
1 'polypeptide(L)' 'LKMEEEKEPGREKEKQKWKRPHEDTLKINVDSSFRQESRDGGWGFVIRDCESKDVKACGGKLSMH' A
#
# COMPACT_ATOMS: atom_id res chain seq x y z
N LEU A 1 -3.72 -32.52 -13.67
CA LEU A 1 -5.05 -31.94 -13.41
C LEU A 1 -4.87 -30.43 -13.32
N LYS A 2 -5.32 -29.69 -14.33
CA LYS A 2 -5.26 -28.23 -14.37
C LYS A 2 -6.47 -27.76 -13.55
N MET A 3 -6.24 -27.12 -12.41
CA MET A 3 -7.32 -26.47 -11.67
C MET A 3 -7.61 -25.15 -12.39
N GLU A 4 -8.76 -25.09 -13.06
CA GLU A 4 -9.28 -23.84 -13.61
C GLU A 4 -9.91 -23.08 -12.45
N GLU A 5 -9.31 -21.94 -12.12
CA GLU A 5 -9.83 -21.02 -11.11
C GLU A 5 -11.10 -20.37 -11.67
N GLU A 6 -12.27 -20.82 -11.19
CA GLU A 6 -13.55 -20.20 -11.52
C GLU A 6 -13.55 -18.76 -11.00
N LYS A 7 -13.52 -17.82 -11.94
CA LYS A 7 -13.49 -16.39 -11.66
C LYS A 7 -14.90 -15.94 -11.33
N GLU A 8 -15.19 -15.81 -10.04
CA GLU A 8 -16.38 -15.11 -9.52
C GLU A 8 -16.62 -13.80 -10.31
N PRO A 9 -17.88 -13.46 -10.69
CA PRO A 9 -18.18 -12.24 -11.42
C PRO A 9 -17.81 -11.05 -10.53
N GLY A 10 -16.58 -10.56 -10.73
CA GLY A 10 -16.01 -9.51 -9.93
C GLY A 10 -16.83 -8.26 -10.15
N ARG A 11 -17.63 -7.87 -9.14
CA ARG A 11 -18.11 -6.50 -8.98
C ARG A 11 -16.91 -5.62 -9.31
N GLU A 12 -17.01 -4.85 -10.38
CA GLU A 12 -15.92 -3.98 -10.82
C GLU A 12 -15.59 -3.07 -9.64
N LYS A 13 -14.55 -3.42 -8.89
CA LYS A 13 -14.08 -2.61 -7.79
C LYS A 13 -13.58 -1.37 -8.49
N GLU A 14 -14.38 -0.30 -8.47
CA GLU A 14 -13.93 1.01 -8.94
C GLU A 14 -12.53 1.19 -8.38
N LYS A 15 -11.52 1.25 -9.27
CA LYS A 15 -10.15 1.44 -8.86
C LYS A 15 -10.13 2.79 -8.16
N GLN A 16 -10.15 2.76 -6.83
CA GLN A 16 -10.13 3.96 -6.01
C GLN A 16 -8.81 4.66 -6.31
N LYS A 17 -8.88 5.67 -7.19
CA LYS A 17 -7.73 6.50 -7.52
C LYS A 17 -7.41 7.34 -6.29
N TRP A 18 -6.15 7.65 -6.12
CA TRP A 18 -5.74 8.57 -5.06
C TRP A 18 -6.53 9.88 -5.19
N LYS A 19 -7.22 10.25 -4.12
CA LYS A 19 -7.85 11.56 -3.93
C LYS A 19 -7.16 12.28 -2.78
N ARG A 20 -6.92 13.58 -2.99
CA ARG A 20 -6.47 14.54 -1.98
C ARG A 20 -7.40 14.44 -0.75
N PRO A 21 -6.87 14.42 0.49
CA PRO A 21 -7.71 14.43 1.68
C PRO A 21 -8.46 15.77 1.81
N HIS A 22 -9.55 15.76 2.57
CA HIS A 22 -10.25 16.99 2.96
C HIS A 22 -9.36 17.89 3.83
N GLU A 23 -9.70 19.18 3.89
CA GLU A 23 -9.08 20.11 4.84
C GLU A 23 -9.16 19.55 6.27
N ASP A 24 -8.13 19.83 7.07
CA ASP A 24 -7.92 19.28 8.42
C ASP A 24 -7.83 17.75 8.55
N THR A 25 -7.70 17.03 7.43
CA THR A 25 -7.49 15.58 7.42
C THR A 25 -6.10 15.22 6.91
N LEU A 26 -5.45 14.28 7.60
CA LEU A 26 -4.22 13.65 7.10
C LEU A 26 -4.53 12.30 6.46
N LYS A 27 -3.93 12.03 5.31
CA LYS A 27 -3.98 10.74 4.65
C LYS A 27 -2.65 10.01 4.83
N ILE A 28 -2.71 8.78 5.29
CA ILE A 28 -1.53 7.93 5.46
C ILE A 28 -1.62 6.79 4.45
N ASN A 29 -0.60 6.68 3.61
CA ASN A 29 -0.40 5.52 2.76
C ASN A 29 0.71 4.67 3.38
N VAL A 30 0.47 3.36 3.53
CA VAL A 30 1.45 2.39 4.03
C VAL A 30 1.64 1.33 2.96
N ASP A 31 2.90 0.98 2.69
CA ASP A 31 3.24 -0.08 1.75
C ASP A 31 4.33 -0.98 2.35
N SER A 32 4.28 -2.27 2.03
CA SER A 32 5.24 -3.24 2.51
C SER A 32 5.47 -4.32 1.48
N SER A 33 6.71 -4.79 1.40
CA SER A 33 7.11 -5.93 0.59
C SER A 33 7.82 -6.96 1.44
N PHE A 34 7.64 -8.23 1.07
CA PHE A 34 8.34 -9.35 1.68
C PHE A 34 8.75 -10.34 0.59
N ARG A 35 9.99 -10.82 0.69
CA ARG A 35 10.57 -11.82 -0.19
C ARG A 35 10.90 -13.06 0.62
N GLN A 36 10.22 -14.16 0.31
CA GLN A 36 10.29 -15.38 1.11
C GLN A 36 11.65 -16.07 1.01
N GLU A 37 12.28 -16.04 -0.16
CA GLU A 37 13.53 -16.75 -0.46
C GLU A 37 14.67 -16.28 0.44
N SER A 38 14.73 -14.96 0.68
CA SER A 38 15.74 -14.30 1.51
C SER A 38 15.24 -13.91 2.89
N ARG A 39 13.95 -14.17 3.19
CA ARG A 39 13.28 -13.79 4.45
C ARG A 39 13.52 -12.35 4.84
N ASP A 40 13.51 -11.47 3.85
CA ASP A 40 13.72 -10.05 4.00
C ASP A 40 12.58 -9.27 3.35
N GLY A 41 12.55 -7.97 3.62
CA GLY A 41 11.52 -7.11 3.11
C GLY A 41 11.80 -5.66 3.41
N GLY A 42 10.84 -4.83 3.06
CA GLY A 42 10.85 -3.41 3.36
C GLY A 42 9.45 -2.94 3.69
N TRP A 43 9.37 -1.87 4.46
CA TRP A 43 8.12 -1.17 4.71
C TRP A 43 8.35 0.32 4.62
N GLY A 44 7.29 1.06 4.33
CA GLY A 44 7.31 2.51 4.35
C GLY A 44 5.92 3.10 4.47
N PHE A 45 5.87 4.36 4.87
CA PHE A 45 4.65 5.15 4.84
C PHE A 45 4.91 6.58 4.42
N VAL A 46 3.84 7.23 3.97
CA VAL A 46 3.81 8.66 3.67
C VAL A 46 2.54 9.27 4.27
N ILE A 47 2.70 10.39 4.99
CA ILE A 47 1.62 11.20 5.55
C ILE A 47 1.47 12.45 4.69
N ARG A 48 0.27 12.73 4.21
CA ARG A 48 -0.05 13.89 3.36
C ARG A 48 -1.20 14.68 3.93
N ASP A 49 -1.13 15.99 3.78
CA ASP A 49 -2.21 16.93 4.07
C ASP A 49 -3.06 17.23 2.82
N CYS A 50 -4.05 18.12 3.01
CA CYS A 50 -4.91 18.60 1.93
C CYS A 50 -4.15 19.44 0.90
N GLU A 51 -2.96 19.96 1.18
CA GLU A 51 -2.14 20.69 0.20
C GLU A 51 -1.36 19.77 -0.73
N SER A 52 -1.42 18.44 -0.50
CA SER A 52 -0.62 17.42 -1.19
C SER A 52 0.88 17.58 -0.96
N LYS A 53 1.28 18.21 0.14
CA LYS A 53 2.66 18.21 0.59
C LYS A 53 2.87 16.95 1.43
N ASP A 54 3.98 16.25 1.20
CA ASP A 54 4.38 15.17 2.08
C ASP A 54 4.77 15.78 3.43
N VAL A 55 3.95 15.54 4.45
CA VAL A 55 4.15 16.09 5.80
C VAL A 55 5.26 15.32 6.49
N LYS A 56 5.25 13.99 6.35
CA LYS A 56 6.28 13.07 6.86
C LYS A 56 6.32 11.80 6.02
N ALA A 57 7.50 11.17 5.97
CA ALA A 57 7.69 9.84 5.42
C ALA A 57 8.71 9.08 6.26
N CYS A 58 8.55 7.76 6.33
CA CYS A 58 9.53 6.87 6.95
C CYS A 58 9.48 5.50 6.29
N GLY A 59 10.53 4.72 6.47
CA GLY A 59 10.58 3.34 6.06
C GLY A 59 11.74 2.61 6.72
N GLY A 60 11.74 1.29 6.55
CA GLY A 60 12.74 0.43 7.15
C GLY A 60 12.92 -0.87 6.37
N LYS A 61 14.10 -1.48 6.56
CA LYS A 61 14.41 -2.82 6.07
C LYS A 61 14.00 -3.83 7.14
N LEU A 62 13.28 -4.87 6.72
CA LEU A 62 13.07 -6.07 7.51
C LEU A 62 14.14 -7.09 7.10
N SER A 63 14.96 -7.53 8.05
CA SER A 63 15.90 -8.64 7.86
C SER A 63 15.86 -9.55 9.08
N MET A 64 15.65 -10.86 8.86
CA MET A 64 15.92 -11.83 9.91
C MET A 64 17.42 -12.07 10.02
N HIS A 65 17.95 -12.04 11.26
CA HIS A 65 19.31 -12.48 11.58
C HIS A 65 19.37 -14.01 11.65
#